data_AF-A0A968TWB7-F1
#
_entry.id   AF-A0A968TWB7-F1
#
_cell.length_a   1.000
_cell.length_b   1.000
_cell.length_c   1.000
_cell.angle_alpha   90.00
_cell.angle_beta   90.00
_cell.angle_gamma   90.00
#
_symmetry.space_group_name_H-M   'P 1'
#
loop_
_entity.id
_entity.type
_entity.pdbx_description
1 polymer ?
#
loop_
_entity_poly.entity_id
_entity_poly.type
_entity_poly.pdbx_seq_one_letter_code
_entity_poly.pdbx_strand_id
1 'polypeptide(L)'
;MNWAKGWTAADAYGIFTGPANPTNPVSTAFVMATGFQADSGFTYVVESSADGINWTPETVVTGDGSYKLFVSDLGLSANLLHRVSVQ
;
A
#
# COMPACT_ATOMS: atom_id res chain seq x y z
N MET A 1 23.70 -12.82 9.38
CA MET A 1 22.81 -13.58 8.48
C MET A 1 22.33 -12.62 7.41
N ASN A 2 22.64 -12.89 6.14
CA ASN A 2 22.22 -12.03 5.03
C ASN A 2 20.95 -12.65 4.42
N TRP A 3 19.80 -12.09 4.76
CA TRP A 3 18.48 -12.61 4.44
C TRP A 3 18.15 -12.55 2.94
N ALA A 4 18.92 -11.79 2.16
CA ALA A 4 18.79 -11.70 0.70
C ALA A 4 19.67 -12.74 -0.05
N LYS A 5 20.47 -13.53 0.65
CA LYS A 5 21.37 -14.52 0.01
C LYS A 5 20.55 -15.71 -0.50
N GLY A 6 20.10 -15.61 -1.76
CA GLY A 6 19.34 -16.66 -2.45
C GLY A 6 17.99 -16.21 -3.00
N TRP A 7 17.59 -14.95 -2.80
CA TRP A 7 16.40 -14.39 -3.46
C TRP A 7 16.75 -13.99 -4.89
N THR A 8 16.30 -14.75 -5.88
CA THR A 8 16.22 -14.22 -7.25
C THR A 8 14.84 -13.60 -7.46
N ALA A 9 14.75 -12.58 -8.31
CA ALA A 9 13.44 -12.00 -8.68
C ALA A 9 12.47 -13.09 -9.19
N ALA A 10 12.99 -14.13 -9.85
CA ALA A 10 12.21 -15.26 -10.33
C ALA A 10 11.53 -16.08 -9.21
N ASP A 11 12.11 -16.13 -8.00
CA ASP A 11 11.51 -16.80 -6.84
C ASP A 11 10.38 -15.96 -6.23
N ALA A 12 10.51 -14.63 -6.23
CA ALA A 12 9.45 -13.71 -5.79
C ALA A 12 8.25 -13.70 -6.75
N TYR A 13 8.49 -13.92 -8.05
CA TYR A 13 7.46 -13.97 -9.09
C TYR A 13 6.93 -15.40 -9.36
N GLY A 14 7.41 -16.43 -8.65
CA GLY A 14 6.87 -17.79 -8.71
C GLY A 14 7.13 -18.56 -10.01
N ILE A 15 8.24 -18.28 -10.69
CA ILE A 15 8.58 -18.87 -12.01
C ILE A 15 9.08 -20.34 -11.87
N PHE A 16 9.54 -20.76 -10.69
CA PHE A 16 10.04 -22.12 -10.43
C PHE A 16 9.33 -22.79 -9.23
N THR A 17 8.94 -24.06 -9.38
CA THR A 17 8.23 -24.87 -8.38
C THR A 17 9.17 -25.60 -7.42
N GLY A 18 9.97 -24.85 -6.66
CA GLY A 18 10.83 -25.36 -5.58
C GLY A 18 10.10 -25.50 -4.24
N PRO A 19 10.74 -26.10 -3.21
CA PRO A 19 10.13 -26.27 -1.88
C PRO A 19 9.63 -24.94 -1.33
N ALA A 20 8.39 -24.94 -0.85
CA ALA A 20 7.69 -23.75 -0.42
C ALA A 20 8.51 -22.94 0.59
N ASN A 21 8.89 -21.74 0.16
CA ASN A 21 9.49 -20.69 0.99
C ASN A 21 8.63 -20.47 2.25
N PRO A 22 9.20 -20.21 3.45
CA PRO A 22 8.42 -19.68 4.56
C PRO A 22 7.56 -18.50 4.06
N THR A 23 6.26 -18.55 4.37
CA THR A 23 5.26 -17.66 3.81
C THR A 23 5.68 -16.20 3.95
N ASN A 24 6.08 -15.57 2.85
CA ASN A 24 6.14 -14.12 2.77
C ASN A 24 4.71 -13.62 3.04
N PRO A 25 4.45 -12.79 4.06
CA PRO A 25 3.12 -12.23 4.25
C PRO A 25 2.69 -11.52 2.95
N VAL A 26 1.44 -11.80 2.59
CA VAL A 26 0.82 -11.58 1.28
C VAL A 26 1.20 -10.24 0.68
N SER A 27 1.88 -10.24 -0.48
CA SER A 27 1.92 -9.06 -1.33
C SER A 27 0.52 -8.90 -1.93
N THR A 28 -0.35 -8.18 -1.23
CA THR A 28 -1.52 -7.59 -1.86
C THR A 28 -0.98 -6.59 -2.88
N ALA A 29 -1.41 -6.75 -4.13
CA ALA A 29 -0.94 -5.96 -5.26
C ALA A 29 -0.72 -4.49 -4.88
N PHE A 30 0.52 -4.03 -4.96
CA PHE A 30 0.84 -2.62 -4.80
C PHE A 30 0.41 -1.89 -6.07
N VAL A 31 -0.87 -1.51 -6.13
CA VAL A 31 -1.34 -0.56 -7.13
C VAL A 31 -0.79 0.78 -6.70
N MET A 32 0.06 1.39 -7.53
CA MET A 32 0.44 2.81 -7.41
C MET A 32 -0.80 3.66 -7.71
N ALA A 33 -1.76 3.66 -6.80
CA ALA A 33 -2.94 4.50 -6.89
C ALA A 33 -2.53 5.90 -6.44
N THR A 34 -2.84 6.91 -7.26
CA THR A 34 -2.62 8.32 -6.91
C THR A 34 -3.78 8.90 -6.09
N GLY A 35 -4.81 8.10 -5.83
CA GLY A 35 -6.02 8.47 -5.12
C GLY A 35 -6.95 7.28 -4.89
N PHE A 36 -8.11 7.56 -4.31
CA PHE A 36 -9.13 6.56 -4.00
C PHE A 36 -10.54 7.13 -4.16
N GLN A 37 -11.51 6.24 -4.38
CA GLN A 37 -12.93 6.59 -4.35
C GLN A 37 -13.38 6.72 -2.89
N ALA A 38 -13.87 7.90 -2.50
CA ALA A 38 -14.34 8.16 -1.15
C ALA A 38 -15.88 8.10 -1.11
N ASP A 39 -16.44 6.91 -0.96
CA ASP A 39 -17.87 6.65 -0.97
C ASP A 39 -18.61 7.38 0.16
N SER A 40 -19.75 7.98 -0.19
CA SER A 40 -20.54 8.77 0.74
C SER A 40 -20.96 7.96 1.96
N GLY A 41 -20.72 8.51 3.16
CA GLY A 41 -21.13 7.89 4.43
C GLY A 41 -20.09 6.96 5.06
N PHE A 42 -18.94 6.75 4.40
CA PHE A 42 -17.78 6.07 5.00
C PHE A 42 -16.75 7.07 5.51
N THR A 43 -15.96 6.62 6.48
CA THR A 43 -14.79 7.37 6.96
C THR A 43 -13.54 6.59 6.58
N TYR A 44 -12.57 7.29 5.99
CA TYR A 44 -11.35 6.72 5.48
C TYR A 44 -10.18 7.25 6.28
N VAL A 45 -9.28 6.38 6.72
CA VAL A 45 -7.99 6.75 7.29
C VAL A 45 -6.95 6.57 6.19
N VAL A 46 -6.25 7.65 5.87
CA VAL A 46 -5.12 7.62 4.92
C VAL A 46 -3.84 7.53 5.72
N GLU A 47 -3.03 6.53 5.39
CA GLU A 47 -1.75 6.29 6.04
C GLU A 47 -0.63 6.36 5.00
N SER A 48 0.52 6.90 5.41
CA SER A 48 1.71 7.00 4.58
C SER A 48 2.84 6.07 5.06
N SER A 49 3.72 5.69 4.15
CA SER A 49 4.92 4.91 4.47
C SER A 49 6.07 5.20 3.50
N ALA A 50 7.30 5.26 4.02
CA ALA A 50 8.51 5.35 3.21
C ALA A 50 9.06 3.99 2.81
N ASP A 51 8.73 2.93 3.55
CA ASP A 51 9.29 1.58 3.40
C ASP A 51 8.23 0.52 3.04
N GLY A 52 6.95 0.89 3.02
CA GLY A 52 5.81 -0.01 2.78
C GLY A 52 5.51 -0.97 3.93
N ILE A 53 6.24 -0.89 5.04
CA ILE A 53 6.14 -1.79 6.19
C ILE A 53 5.57 -1.03 7.39
N ASN A 54 6.15 0.13 7.68
CA ASN A 54 5.74 1.00 8.79
C ASN A 54 4.81 2.08 8.24
N TRP A 55 3.54 2.02 8.64
CA TRP A 55 2.50 2.93 8.17
C TRP A 55 2.10 3.90 9.27
N THR A 56 2.03 5.19 8.92
CA THR A 56 1.69 6.26 9.85
C THR A 56 0.40 6.94 9.39
N PRO A 57 -0.63 7.08 10.24
CA PRO A 57 -1.83 7.84 9.91
C PRO A 57 -1.50 9.31 9.63
N GLU A 58 -1.94 9.81 8.48
CA GLU A 58 -1.75 11.22 8.07
C GLU A 58 -3.03 12.02 8.26
N THR A 59 -4.16 11.48 7.78
CA THR A 59 -5.42 12.21 7.75
C THR A 59 -6.63 11.28 7.76
N VAL A 60 -7.78 11.84 8.10
CA VAL A 60 -9.08 11.18 8.04
C VAL A 60 -9.96 11.92 7.05
N VAL A 61 -10.54 11.19 6.11
CA VAL A 61 -11.39 11.73 5.04
C VAL A 61 -12.80 11.19 5.22
N THR A 62 -13.77 12.08 5.37
CA THR A 62 -15.18 11.73 5.25
C THR A 62 -15.53 11.59 3.78
N GLY A 63 -16.04 10.42 3.39
CA GLY A 63 -16.46 10.18 2.02
C GLY A 63 -17.68 11.01 1.65
N ASP A 64 -17.59 11.67 0.49
CA ASP A 64 -18.60 12.54 -0.11
C ASP A 64 -19.08 12.02 -1.47
N GLY A 65 -18.65 10.82 -1.86
CA GLY A 65 -18.92 10.19 -3.15
C GLY A 65 -17.97 10.61 -4.27
N SER A 66 -16.96 11.45 -3.99
CA SER A 66 -15.98 11.89 -4.98
C SER A 66 -14.69 11.05 -4.96
N TYR A 67 -13.95 11.09 -6.07
CA TYR A 67 -12.60 10.56 -6.12
C TYR A 67 -11.64 11.59 -5.51
N LYS A 68 -10.76 11.14 -4.60
CA LYS A 68 -9.79 11.98 -3.89
C LYS A 68 -8.37 11.62 -4.30
N LEU A 69 -7.60 12.59 -4.77
CA LEU A 69 -6.17 12.47 -5.06
C LEU A 69 -5.33 12.75 -3.81
N PHE A 70 -4.34 11.90 -3.54
CA PHE A 70 -3.49 12.02 -2.35
C PHE A 70 -2.72 13.34 -2.32
N VAL A 71 -2.18 13.79 -3.46
CA VAL A 71 -1.33 14.99 -3.50
C VAL A 71 -2.14 16.27 -3.67
N SER A 72 -3.00 16.34 -4.68
CA SER A 72 -3.69 17.60 -5.01
C SER A 72 -4.84 17.92 -4.06
N ASP A 73 -5.58 16.91 -3.59
CA ASP A 73 -6.79 17.13 -2.80
C ASP A 73 -6.50 17.03 -1.30
N LEU A 74 -5.59 16.13 -0.91
CA LEU A 74 -5.23 15.90 0.49
C LEU A 74 -3.88 16.50 0.89
N GLY A 75 -3.09 17.03 -0.05
CA GLY A 75 -1.81 17.68 0.24
C GLY A 75 -0.70 16.72 0.69
N LEU A 76 -0.84 15.41 0.45
CA LEU A 76 0.10 14.40 0.90
C LEU A 76 1.36 14.34 0.00
N SER A 77 2.45 13.85 0.57
CA SER A 77 3.74 13.74 -0.14
C SER A 77 3.68 12.77 -1.30
N ALA A 78 4.07 13.19 -2.51
CA ALA A 78 4.21 12.30 -3.67
C ALA A 78 5.37 11.29 -3.55
N ASN A 79 6.26 11.49 -2.57
CA ASN A 79 7.45 10.65 -2.36
C ASN A 79 7.21 9.50 -1.37
N LEU A 80 6.00 9.43 -0.79
CA LEU A 80 5.60 8.37 0.13
C LEU A 80 4.56 7.47 -0.52
N LEU A 81 4.55 6.22 -0.09
CA LEU A 81 3.46 5.31 -0.40
C LEU A 81 2.25 5.68 0.45
N HIS A 82 1.06 5.59 -0.13
CA HIS A 82 -0.19 5.85 0.56
C HIS A 82 -1.06 4.60 0.52
N ARG A 83 -1.77 4.34 1.61
CA ARG A 83 -2.85 3.36 1.67
C ARG A 83 -4.06 3.96 2.36
N VAL A 84 -5.20 3.33 2.13
CA VAL A 84 -6.48 3.78 2.65
C VAL A 84 -7.17 2.62 3.34
N SER A 85 -7.66 2.88 4.55
CA SER A 85 -8.42 1.94 5.36
C SER A 85 -9.79 2.53 5.66
N VAL A 86 -10.86 1.74 5.50
CA VAL A 86 -12.24 2.14 5.87
C VAL A 86 -12.47 1.86 7.35
N GLN A 87 -13.11 2.79 8.05
CA GLN A 87 -13.61 2.60 9.42
C GLN A 87 -15.08 2.18 9.47
#